data_AF-A0A519WRD6-F1
#
_entry.id   AF-A0A519WRD6-F1
#
_cell.length_a   1.000
_cell.length_b   1.000
_cell.length_c   1.000
_cell.angle_alpha   90.00
_cell.angle_beta   90.00
_cell.angle_gamma   90.00
#
_symmetry.space_group_name_H-M   'P 1'
#
loop_
_entity.id
_entity.type
_entity.pdbx_description
1 polymer ?
#
loop_
_entity_poly.entity_id
_entity_poly.type
_entity_poly.pdbx_seq_one_letter_code
_entity_poly.pdbx_strand_id
1 'polypeptide(L)'
;MKLKLFFIVCIALPELLNAQVKVNSSKFNRKNEAVFSVTGNLIRLKWPAEQKRFAEVILNMDPSQALFKSLNVISAGKTKVVSSDLDPAFLLSIGKRDLLSQNGWNIFFDKVPQKPFKTFPVELSKNSAEISSIGSRTVIKISSLKADKFSGDLEITFYNGSSLFNIAAVLSTTDDATAIVYDAGLIDKKSGWKNVSWTNTNDEFVTSAISSTDTAKNLAVKYRAIAAKGDNGAIAIFPAPHQYFYPLDEAFNLKFTWYGSGYRKMIEGSGIGIRQDLKGDNRYVPWFNAPPLTKQRLNFFCYLSENDEQSVFSEIKKYTHEDSYVKLPGFKTMSSHFHNEFVMKVMMANKEMPDVPDFVKVFKKTGIDIVHLAEFHYTAHPQGPDELRLLELKMLFDMCKKYSDSQLLLLPGEEPNEFFGGHWLEFFPKEVYWIMSRKKGQPLFETHPVYGKLYHIGDKDDMLKLLEMEQGLAWTAHARTKGSVNAPDVYKEEAFFKSDRFMGAA
;
A
#
# COMPACT_ATOMS: atom_id res chain seq x y z
N MET A 1 66.58 -32.29 55.88
CA MET A 1 66.02 -32.21 54.52
C MET A 1 64.50 -32.15 54.60
N LYS A 2 63.89 -30.96 54.39
CA LYS A 2 62.43 -30.80 54.29
C LYS A 2 62.12 -30.43 52.84
N LEU A 3 61.45 -31.32 52.11
CA LEU A 3 61.06 -31.12 50.72
C LEU A 3 59.71 -30.39 50.70
N LYS A 4 59.66 -29.15 50.20
CA LYS A 4 58.42 -28.42 49.92
C LYS A 4 57.91 -28.83 48.54
N LEU A 5 56.74 -29.44 48.47
CA LEU A 5 56.03 -29.73 47.24
C LEU A 5 55.12 -28.53 46.90
N PHE A 6 55.43 -27.81 45.83
CA PHE A 6 54.61 -26.72 45.31
C PHE A 6 53.63 -27.32 44.29
N PHE A 7 52.33 -27.32 44.60
CA PHE A 7 51.28 -27.66 43.64
C PHE A 7 50.92 -26.39 42.85
N ILE A 8 51.28 -26.35 41.57
CA ILE A 8 50.84 -25.32 40.64
C ILE A 8 49.53 -25.82 40.03
N VAL A 9 48.41 -25.18 40.40
CA VAL A 9 47.11 -25.39 39.76
C VAL A 9 47.05 -24.47 38.54
N CYS A 10 47.23 -25.04 37.35
CA CYS A 10 46.96 -24.35 36.09
C CYS A 10 45.44 -24.27 35.88
N ILE A 11 44.85 -23.11 36.18
CA ILE A 11 43.48 -22.78 35.79
C ILE A 11 43.50 -22.47 34.29
N ALA A 12 43.10 -23.43 33.47
CA ALA A 12 42.80 -23.19 32.06
C ALA A 12 41.47 -22.43 31.97
N LEU A 13 41.53 -21.12 31.73
CA LEU A 13 40.37 -20.32 31.32
C LEU A 13 40.01 -20.73 29.88
N PRO A 14 38.77 -21.19 29.60
CA PRO A 14 38.34 -21.35 28.23
C PRO A 14 38.15 -19.95 27.64
N GLU A 15 39.04 -19.55 26.73
CA GLU A 15 38.74 -18.46 25.81
C GLU A 15 37.53 -18.88 24.99
N LEU A 16 36.37 -18.28 25.28
CA LEU A 16 35.19 -18.33 24.41
C LEU A 16 35.57 -17.63 23.10
N LEU A 17 36.13 -18.39 22.16
CA LEU A 17 36.22 -18.03 20.76
C LEU A 17 34.79 -17.84 20.25
N ASN A 18 34.28 -16.60 20.32
CA ASN A 18 33.07 -16.22 19.62
C ASN A 18 33.33 -16.43 18.14
N ALA A 19 32.70 -17.45 17.56
CA ALA A 19 32.79 -17.77 16.15
C ALA A 19 32.42 -16.50 15.34
N GLN A 20 33.36 -16.04 14.51
CA GLN A 20 33.15 -14.89 13.66
C GLN A 20 31.95 -15.15 12.73
N VAL A 21 31.05 -14.16 12.61
CA VAL A 21 29.85 -14.29 11.78
C VAL A 21 30.23 -14.62 10.33
N LYS A 22 29.57 -15.66 9.79
CA LYS A 22 29.77 -16.08 8.41
C LYS A 22 29.13 -15.07 7.46
N VAL A 23 29.96 -14.29 6.76
CA VAL A 23 29.52 -13.32 5.74
C VAL A 23 29.96 -13.79 4.35
N ASN A 24 28.99 -14.06 3.47
CA ASN A 24 29.25 -14.36 2.05
C ASN A 24 29.13 -13.08 1.22
N SER A 25 30.16 -12.74 0.45
CA SER A 25 30.16 -11.56 -0.44
C SER A 25 30.50 -11.90 -1.90
N SER A 26 30.41 -13.18 -2.29
CA SER A 26 30.74 -13.64 -3.65
C SER A 26 29.93 -12.96 -4.76
N LYS A 27 28.71 -12.50 -4.45
CA LYS A 27 27.82 -11.78 -5.39
C LYS A 27 27.89 -10.25 -5.24
N PHE A 28 28.81 -9.73 -4.45
CA PHE A 28 29.00 -8.29 -4.31
C PHE A 28 29.89 -7.74 -5.43
N ASN A 29 29.39 -6.76 -6.18
CA ASN A 29 30.17 -6.12 -7.22
C ASN A 29 31.06 -5.02 -6.62
N ARG A 30 32.35 -5.31 -6.46
CA ARG A 30 33.35 -4.36 -5.95
C ARG A 30 33.60 -3.15 -6.86
N LYS A 31 33.10 -3.17 -8.10
CA LYS A 31 33.16 -2.01 -9.00
C LYS A 31 32.04 -0.99 -8.72
N ASN A 32 31.00 -1.37 -7.97
CA ASN A 32 29.98 -0.43 -7.54
C ASN A 32 30.56 0.52 -6.48
N GLU A 33 29.96 1.70 -6.35
CA GLU A 33 30.42 2.74 -5.42
C GLU A 33 30.16 2.42 -3.94
N ALA A 34 29.30 1.44 -3.65
CA ALA A 34 29.10 0.96 -2.29
C ALA A 34 30.35 0.20 -1.82
N VAL A 35 30.72 0.38 -0.56
CA VAL A 35 31.85 -0.31 0.06
C VAL A 35 31.42 -0.92 1.38
N PHE A 36 31.89 -2.12 1.66
CA PHE A 36 31.62 -2.79 2.93
C PHE A 36 32.90 -3.29 3.60
N SER A 37 32.85 -3.43 4.92
CA SER A 37 33.87 -4.12 5.71
C SER A 37 33.22 -4.96 6.79
N VAL A 38 33.94 -6.02 7.21
CA VAL A 38 33.52 -6.90 8.30
C VAL A 38 34.62 -6.88 9.35
N THR A 39 34.27 -6.55 10.59
CA THR A 39 35.20 -6.52 11.73
C THR A 39 34.53 -7.17 12.94
N GLY A 40 35.02 -8.37 13.32
CA GLY A 40 34.32 -9.21 14.30
C GLY A 40 32.89 -9.52 13.82
N ASN A 41 31.91 -9.17 14.65
CA ASN A 41 30.47 -9.34 14.36
C ASN A 41 29.82 -8.10 13.73
N LEU A 42 30.62 -7.10 13.34
CA LEU A 42 30.11 -5.87 12.74
C LEU A 42 30.24 -5.90 11.22
N ILE A 43 29.13 -5.65 10.52
CA ILE A 43 29.11 -5.41 9.08
C ILE A 43 28.88 -3.92 8.87
N ARG A 44 29.87 -3.22 8.33
CA ARG A 44 29.75 -1.81 7.93
C ARG A 44 29.51 -1.76 6.44
N LEU A 45 28.47 -1.06 6.00
CA LEU A 45 28.21 -0.77 4.60
C LEU A 45 28.02 0.74 4.43
N LYS A 46 28.77 1.33 3.51
CA LYS A 46 28.64 2.73 3.08
C LYS A 46 28.20 2.75 1.62
N TRP A 47 27.17 3.53 1.30
CA TRP A 47 26.67 3.67 -0.07
C TRP A 47 26.45 5.15 -0.44
N PRO A 48 26.54 5.51 -1.74
CA PRO A 48 26.30 6.87 -2.18
C PRO A 48 24.87 7.31 -1.92
N ALA A 49 24.70 8.52 -1.41
CA ALA A 49 23.44 9.23 -1.29
C ALA A 49 23.44 10.46 -2.23
N GLU A 50 22.41 11.31 -2.16
CA GLU A 50 22.32 12.51 -2.98
C GLU A 50 23.39 13.55 -2.65
N GLN A 51 23.67 14.48 -3.57
CA GLN A 51 24.49 15.68 -3.34
C GLN A 51 25.91 15.39 -2.82
N LYS A 52 26.57 14.34 -3.33
CA LYS A 52 27.91 13.90 -2.90
C LYS A 52 27.98 13.48 -1.42
N ARG A 53 26.84 13.17 -0.81
CA ARG A 53 26.77 12.57 0.53
C ARG A 53 26.86 11.06 0.43
N PHE A 54 27.14 10.43 1.56
CA PHE A 54 27.01 8.98 1.70
C PHE A 54 26.09 8.68 2.87
N ALA A 55 25.38 7.58 2.80
CA ALA A 55 24.76 6.97 3.95
C ALA A 55 25.58 5.74 4.37
N GLU A 56 25.53 5.41 5.65
CA GLU A 56 26.25 4.27 6.20
C GLU A 56 25.38 3.56 7.23
N VAL A 57 25.47 2.23 7.22
CA VAL A 57 24.92 1.37 8.25
C VAL A 57 26.04 0.56 8.89
N ILE A 58 25.94 0.39 10.20
CA ILE A 58 26.72 -0.60 10.95
C ILE A 58 25.73 -1.60 11.54
N LEU A 59 25.77 -2.83 11.05
CA LEU A 59 24.97 -3.93 11.55
C LEU A 59 25.76 -4.71 12.59
N ASN A 60 25.11 -5.09 13.69
CA ASN A 60 25.66 -5.95 14.72
C ASN A 60 24.98 -7.33 14.67
N MET A 61 25.80 -8.32 14.30
CA MET A 61 25.38 -9.71 14.13
C MET A 61 25.45 -10.50 15.44
N ASP A 62 25.83 -9.87 16.57
CA ASP A 62 25.65 -10.44 17.90
C ASP A 62 24.14 -10.58 18.22
N PRO A 63 23.66 -11.80 18.56
CA PRO A 63 22.25 -12.02 18.89
C PRO A 63 21.75 -11.25 20.12
N SER A 64 22.65 -10.84 21.03
CA SER A 64 22.31 -10.12 22.27
C SER A 64 22.17 -8.60 22.09
N GLN A 65 22.57 -8.07 20.93
CA GLN A 65 22.62 -6.64 20.66
C GLN A 65 21.59 -6.25 19.60
N ALA A 66 21.24 -4.97 19.53
CA ALA A 66 20.39 -4.46 18.45
C ALA A 66 21.04 -4.68 17.07
N LEU A 67 20.24 -5.02 16.04
CA LEU A 67 20.74 -5.26 14.70
C LEU A 67 21.39 -4.02 14.09
N PHE A 68 20.71 -2.88 14.12
CA PHE A 68 21.27 -1.62 13.65
C PHE A 68 22.03 -0.97 14.79
N LYS A 69 23.34 -1.21 14.85
CA LYS A 69 24.22 -0.52 15.80
C LYS A 69 24.22 0.98 15.55
N SER A 70 24.33 1.39 14.28
CA SER A 70 24.21 2.80 13.90
C SER A 70 23.73 2.96 12.45
N LEU A 71 22.93 3.99 12.23
CA LEU A 71 22.53 4.53 10.94
C LEU A 71 23.07 5.94 10.83
N ASN A 72 23.92 6.18 9.84
CA ASN A 72 24.72 7.38 9.73
C ASN A 72 24.53 8.06 8.38
N VAL A 73 24.71 9.37 8.36
CA VAL A 73 24.88 10.17 7.14
C VAL A 73 26.25 10.83 7.19
N ILE A 74 26.97 10.78 6.08
CA ILE A 74 28.31 11.33 5.90
C ILE A 74 28.22 12.48 4.91
N SER A 75 28.55 13.68 5.38
CA SER A 75 28.41 14.93 4.63
C SER A 75 29.64 15.80 4.92
N ALA A 76 30.28 16.32 3.87
CA ALA A 76 31.52 17.11 3.98
C ALA A 76 32.61 16.45 4.86
N GLY A 77 32.77 15.13 4.76
CA GLY A 77 33.76 14.36 5.53
C GLY A 77 33.41 14.13 7.01
N LYS A 78 32.26 14.64 7.49
CA LYS A 78 31.77 14.43 8.85
C LYS A 78 30.70 13.35 8.87
N THR A 79 30.80 12.44 9.83
CA THR A 79 29.79 11.41 10.09
C THR A 79 28.85 11.88 11.18
N LYS A 80 27.55 11.90 10.90
CA LYS A 80 26.48 12.13 11.87
C LYS A 80 25.69 10.86 12.10
N VAL A 81 25.54 10.48 13.37
CA VAL A 81 24.68 9.36 13.76
C VAL A 81 23.24 9.84 13.79
N VAL A 82 22.44 9.36 12.84
CA VAL A 82 21.01 9.69 12.73
C VAL A 82 20.21 8.92 13.77
N SER A 83 20.52 7.63 13.93
CA SER A 83 19.92 6.77 14.94
C SER A 83 20.83 5.58 15.25
N SER A 84 20.67 4.98 16.42
CA SER A 84 21.49 3.85 16.88
C SER A 84 20.65 2.89 17.69
N ASP A 85 21.17 1.66 17.82
CA ASP A 85 20.58 0.61 18.65
C ASP A 85 19.12 0.28 18.30
N LEU A 86 18.85 0.13 17.00
CA LEU A 86 17.51 -0.23 16.51
C LEU A 86 17.40 -1.70 16.14
N ASP A 87 16.23 -2.30 16.42
CA ASP A 87 15.84 -3.59 15.87
C ASP A 87 14.66 -3.45 14.92
N PRO A 88 14.69 -4.11 13.74
CA PRO A 88 13.48 -4.26 12.95
C PRO A 88 12.52 -5.20 13.66
N ALA A 89 11.25 -4.80 13.75
CA ALA A 89 10.19 -5.62 14.31
C ALA A 89 9.10 -5.86 13.28
N PHE A 90 8.60 -7.09 13.24
CA PHE A 90 7.48 -7.49 12.39
C PHE A 90 6.50 -8.34 13.19
N LEU A 91 5.21 -8.12 12.96
CA LEU A 91 4.15 -9.02 13.38
C LEU A 91 3.47 -9.57 12.12
N LEU A 92 3.35 -10.89 12.03
CA LEU A 92 2.67 -11.58 10.94
C LEU A 92 1.35 -12.14 11.46
N SER A 93 0.24 -11.66 10.91
CA SER A 93 -1.09 -12.24 11.15
C SER A 93 -1.38 -13.25 10.04
N ILE A 94 -1.67 -14.48 10.44
CA ILE A 94 -1.89 -15.63 9.56
C ILE A 94 -3.34 -16.07 9.71
N GLY A 95 -4.08 -16.02 8.61
CA GLY A 95 -5.46 -16.48 8.48
C GLY A 95 -5.59 -17.48 7.33
N LYS A 96 -6.84 -17.82 6.99
CA LYS A 96 -7.15 -18.83 5.98
C LYS A 96 -8.09 -18.30 4.89
N ARG A 97 -7.67 -18.48 3.63
CA ARG A 97 -8.48 -18.22 2.44
C ARG A 97 -9.58 -19.26 2.25
N ASP A 98 -10.68 -18.86 1.65
CA ASP A 98 -11.70 -19.79 1.12
C ASP A 98 -11.49 -20.02 -0.38
N LEU A 99 -10.53 -20.88 -0.71
CA LEU A 99 -10.20 -21.21 -2.11
C LEU A 99 -11.33 -21.95 -2.85
N LEU A 100 -12.29 -22.54 -2.13
CA LEU A 100 -13.31 -23.40 -2.71
C LEU A 100 -14.50 -22.60 -3.21
N SER A 101 -15.06 -21.71 -2.38
CA SER A 101 -16.28 -20.98 -2.78
C SER A 101 -16.01 -19.85 -3.79
N GLN A 102 -14.74 -19.52 -4.06
CA GLN A 102 -14.35 -18.29 -4.76
C GLN A 102 -13.30 -18.49 -5.88
N ASN A 103 -13.28 -19.65 -6.55
CA ASN A 103 -12.48 -19.89 -7.75
C ASN A 103 -10.95 -19.75 -7.55
N GLY A 104 -10.40 -20.41 -6.52
CA GLY A 104 -8.95 -20.51 -6.31
C GLY A 104 -8.36 -19.26 -5.66
N TRP A 105 -7.21 -18.77 -6.12
CA TRP A 105 -6.48 -17.67 -5.49
C TRP A 105 -6.97 -16.26 -5.88
N ASN A 106 -7.78 -16.16 -6.94
CA ASN A 106 -8.36 -14.90 -7.44
C ASN A 106 -9.63 -14.53 -6.67
N ILE A 107 -9.51 -14.42 -5.34
CA ILE A 107 -10.64 -14.12 -4.46
C ILE A 107 -10.55 -12.69 -3.97
N PHE A 108 -11.63 -11.95 -4.20
CA PHE A 108 -11.86 -10.65 -3.59
C PHE A 108 -12.86 -10.75 -2.42
N PHE A 109 -13.96 -11.49 -2.58
CA PHE A 109 -15.04 -11.60 -1.60
C PHE A 109 -14.78 -12.65 -0.51
N ASP A 110 -13.62 -12.57 0.16
CA ASP A 110 -13.27 -13.47 1.28
C ASP A 110 -13.33 -12.73 2.62
N LYS A 111 -13.84 -13.39 3.66
CA LYS A 111 -14.01 -12.86 5.04
C LYS A 111 -12.98 -13.43 6.01
N VAL A 112 -11.71 -13.27 5.69
CA VAL A 112 -10.59 -13.82 6.48
C VAL A 112 -10.64 -13.45 7.97
N PRO A 113 -10.91 -12.19 8.38
CA PRO A 113 -10.89 -11.79 9.78
C PRO A 113 -12.03 -12.40 10.62
N GLN A 114 -13.03 -13.00 9.98
CA GLN A 114 -14.13 -13.69 10.66
C GLN A 114 -13.82 -15.18 10.91
N LYS A 115 -12.74 -15.70 10.34
CA LYS A 115 -12.24 -17.05 10.55
C LYS A 115 -11.16 -17.04 11.64
N PRO A 116 -10.79 -18.20 12.22
CA PRO A 116 -9.65 -18.28 13.12
C PRO A 116 -8.37 -17.77 12.45
N PHE A 117 -7.69 -16.83 13.11
CA PHE A 117 -6.38 -16.34 12.72
C PHE A 117 -5.52 -16.13 13.97
N LYS A 118 -4.20 -16.08 13.80
CA LYS A 118 -3.26 -15.80 14.89
C LYS A 118 -2.17 -14.84 14.43
N THR A 119 -1.70 -14.01 15.34
CA THR A 119 -0.57 -13.09 15.10
C THR A 119 0.67 -13.64 15.79
N PHE A 120 1.81 -13.53 15.12
CA PHE A 120 3.10 -14.01 15.60
C PHE A 120 4.18 -12.93 15.41
N PRO A 121 5.07 -12.71 16.38
CA PRO A 121 6.32 -12.00 16.12
C PRO A 121 7.16 -12.76 15.11
N VAL A 122 7.83 -12.03 14.21
CA VAL A 122 8.85 -12.62 13.33
C VAL A 122 10.19 -12.56 14.04
N GLU A 123 10.74 -13.72 14.38
CA GLU A 123 11.97 -13.88 15.13
C GLU A 123 13.19 -13.90 14.20
N LEU A 124 14.22 -13.13 14.52
CA LEU A 124 15.49 -13.06 13.78
C LEU A 124 16.64 -13.67 14.57
N SER A 125 17.32 -14.68 14.02
CA SER A 125 18.43 -15.38 14.70
C SER A 125 19.85 -14.84 14.39
N LYS A 126 20.05 -14.05 13.33
CA LYS A 126 21.35 -13.48 12.90
C LYS A 126 22.49 -14.48 12.65
N ASN A 127 22.17 -15.69 12.22
CA ASN A 127 23.10 -16.81 11.99
C ASN A 127 24.18 -16.54 10.94
N SER A 128 23.84 -15.84 9.85
CA SER A 128 24.77 -15.55 8.76
C SER A 128 24.29 -14.35 7.93
N ALA A 129 25.21 -13.74 7.18
CA ALA A 129 24.87 -12.69 6.23
C ALA A 129 25.37 -13.00 4.81
N GLU A 130 24.63 -12.54 3.80
CA GLU A 130 25.05 -12.50 2.40
C GLU A 130 24.95 -11.06 1.90
N ILE A 131 26.03 -10.56 1.29
CA ILE A 131 26.09 -9.23 0.69
C ILE A 131 26.16 -9.40 -0.82
N SER A 132 25.26 -8.76 -1.54
CA SER A 132 25.14 -8.88 -3.00
C SER A 132 24.81 -7.55 -3.65
N SER A 133 25.08 -7.43 -4.95
CA SER A 133 24.69 -6.28 -5.78
C SER A 133 23.61 -6.70 -6.78
N ILE A 134 22.53 -5.92 -6.86
CA ILE A 134 21.44 -6.12 -7.83
C ILE A 134 21.29 -4.81 -8.62
N GLY A 135 21.88 -4.77 -9.82
CA GLY A 135 22.04 -3.52 -10.57
C GLY A 135 22.81 -2.49 -9.75
N SER A 136 22.19 -1.33 -9.51
CA SER A 136 22.75 -0.26 -8.66
C SER A 136 22.48 -0.44 -7.16
N ARG A 137 21.74 -1.46 -6.74
CA ARG A 137 21.36 -1.67 -5.34
C ARG A 137 22.34 -2.60 -4.65
N THR A 138 22.56 -2.37 -3.36
CA THR A 138 23.25 -3.34 -2.50
C THR A 138 22.23 -4.00 -1.58
N VAL A 139 22.28 -5.33 -1.45
CA VAL A 139 21.39 -6.09 -0.57
C VAL A 139 22.21 -6.84 0.46
N ILE A 140 21.89 -6.64 1.73
CA ILE A 140 22.36 -7.49 2.84
C ILE A 140 21.22 -8.40 3.23
N LYS A 141 21.39 -9.71 3.06
CA LYS A 141 20.48 -10.75 3.52
C LYS A 141 20.99 -11.32 4.84
N ILE A 142 20.14 -11.44 5.85
CA ILE A 142 20.48 -11.97 7.17
C ILE A 142 19.56 -13.15 7.46
N SER A 143 20.19 -14.31 7.66
CA SER A 143 19.48 -15.54 8.03
C SER A 143 19.44 -15.69 9.55
N SER A 144 18.41 -16.27 10.16
CA SER A 144 17.13 -16.71 9.60
C SER A 144 15.98 -15.99 10.28
N LEU A 145 14.87 -15.83 9.55
CA LEU A 145 13.58 -15.42 10.10
C LEU A 145 12.65 -16.62 10.28
N LYS A 146 11.84 -16.59 11.36
CA LYS A 146 10.76 -17.55 11.60
C LYS A 146 9.52 -16.86 12.19
N ALA A 147 8.34 -17.32 11.78
CA ALA A 147 7.06 -16.93 12.38
C ALA A 147 6.04 -18.05 12.15
N ASP A 148 5.71 -18.82 13.19
CA ASP A 148 4.89 -20.03 13.06
C ASP A 148 5.44 -20.96 11.95
N LYS A 149 4.66 -21.27 10.92
CA LYS A 149 5.07 -22.10 9.78
C LYS A 149 5.82 -21.35 8.68
N PHE A 150 5.99 -20.04 8.84
CA PHE A 150 6.78 -19.25 7.91
C PHE A 150 8.26 -19.28 8.27
N SER A 151 9.10 -19.37 7.24
CA SER A 151 10.54 -19.21 7.36
C SER A 151 11.13 -18.46 6.18
N GLY A 152 12.29 -17.85 6.39
CA GLY A 152 13.01 -17.14 5.35
C GLY A 152 14.13 -16.28 5.91
N ASP A 153 14.36 -15.12 5.30
CA ASP A 153 15.49 -14.26 5.60
C ASP A 153 15.06 -12.79 5.69
N LEU A 154 15.80 -12.01 6.47
CA LEU A 154 15.69 -10.55 6.46
C LEU A 154 16.51 -10.01 5.30
N GLU A 155 15.95 -9.17 4.46
CA GLU A 155 16.68 -8.46 3.41
C GLU A 155 16.66 -6.95 3.67
N ILE A 156 17.84 -6.34 3.67
CA ILE A 156 18.03 -4.90 3.75
C ILE A 156 18.60 -4.42 2.41
N THR A 157 17.83 -3.61 1.69
CA THR A 157 18.20 -3.08 0.36
C THR A 157 18.56 -1.62 0.45
N PHE A 158 19.75 -1.26 0.00
CA PHE A 158 20.28 0.09 -0.03
C PHE A 158 20.28 0.62 -1.46
N TYR A 159 19.74 1.83 -1.66
CA TYR A 159 19.55 2.43 -2.97
C TYR A 159 20.64 3.45 -3.25
N ASN A 160 21.58 3.15 -4.14
CA ASN A 160 22.61 4.10 -4.54
C ASN A 160 21.98 5.38 -5.12
N GLY A 161 22.51 6.52 -4.71
CA GLY A 161 21.99 7.84 -5.06
C GLY A 161 20.90 8.34 -4.11
N SER A 162 20.58 7.62 -3.03
CA SER A 162 19.60 8.06 -2.03
C SER A 162 19.96 7.57 -0.62
N SER A 163 19.59 8.34 0.40
CA SER A 163 19.62 7.91 1.81
C SER A 163 18.50 6.93 2.17
N LEU A 164 17.69 6.52 1.19
CA LEU A 164 16.64 5.52 1.29
C LEU A 164 17.23 4.11 1.44
N PHE A 165 16.61 3.31 2.29
CA PHE A 165 16.79 1.86 2.33
C PHE A 165 15.46 1.16 2.63
N ASN A 166 15.35 -0.11 2.27
CA ASN A 166 14.18 -0.94 2.48
C ASN A 166 14.54 -2.11 3.39
N ILE A 167 13.69 -2.41 4.36
CA ILE A 167 13.81 -3.59 5.22
C ILE A 167 12.65 -4.51 4.91
N ALA A 168 12.93 -5.78 4.60
CA ALA A 168 11.93 -6.77 4.25
C ALA A 168 12.13 -8.08 5.00
N ALA A 169 11.09 -8.56 5.67
CA ALA A 169 10.99 -9.97 6.03
C ALA A 169 10.52 -10.74 4.79
N VAL A 170 11.41 -11.53 4.18
CA VAL A 170 11.11 -12.35 3.01
C VAL A 170 10.81 -13.76 3.48
N LEU A 171 9.52 -14.09 3.56
CA LEU A 171 9.03 -15.31 4.20
C LEU A 171 8.29 -16.18 3.20
N SER A 172 8.32 -17.49 3.43
CA SER A 172 7.53 -18.47 2.69
C SER A 172 6.96 -19.52 3.63
N THR A 173 5.87 -20.16 3.23
CA THR A 173 5.21 -21.25 3.94
C THR A 173 4.93 -22.38 2.96
N THR A 174 4.80 -23.62 3.44
CA THR A 174 4.28 -24.74 2.66
C THR A 174 2.76 -24.87 2.75
N ASP A 175 2.13 -24.13 3.66
CA ASP A 175 0.68 -24.22 3.91
C ASP A 175 -0.12 -23.59 2.77
N ASP A 176 -1.09 -24.34 2.26
CA ASP A 176 -2.03 -23.88 1.26
C ASP A 176 -3.17 -23.05 1.87
N ALA A 177 -3.87 -22.29 1.02
CA ALA A 177 -4.95 -21.39 1.43
C ALA A 177 -4.55 -20.38 2.52
N THR A 178 -3.28 -19.98 2.57
CA THR A 178 -2.79 -19.05 3.58
C THR A 178 -3.09 -17.60 3.18
N ALA A 179 -3.65 -16.84 4.14
CA ALA A 179 -3.89 -15.40 4.02
C ALA A 179 -3.03 -14.65 5.03
N ILE A 180 -2.44 -13.51 4.65
CA ILE A 180 -1.57 -12.74 5.53
C ILE A 180 -1.82 -11.24 5.51
N VAL A 181 -1.59 -10.62 6.66
CA VAL A 181 -1.32 -9.19 6.84
C VAL A 181 -0.18 -9.03 7.84
N TYR A 182 0.52 -7.89 7.81
CA TYR A 182 1.67 -7.63 8.65
C TYR A 182 1.73 -6.19 9.16
N ASP A 183 2.30 -6.08 10.35
CA ASP A 183 2.75 -4.82 10.94
C ASP A 183 4.28 -4.84 10.95
N ALA A 184 4.92 -3.68 10.79
CA ALA A 184 6.38 -3.59 10.76
C ALA A 184 6.88 -2.25 11.29
N GLY A 185 8.10 -2.20 11.80
CA GLY A 185 8.69 -0.95 12.27
C GLY A 185 10.11 -1.12 12.82
N LEU A 186 10.57 -0.07 13.49
CA LEU A 186 11.85 -0.04 14.19
C LEU A 186 11.61 0.20 15.68
N ILE A 187 12.27 -0.62 16.51
CA ILE A 187 12.28 -0.51 17.96
C ILE A 187 13.57 0.13 18.40
N ASP A 188 13.47 1.21 19.16
CA ASP A 188 14.59 1.89 19.78
C ASP A 188 14.93 1.23 21.11
N LYS A 189 16.01 0.44 21.14
CA LYS A 189 16.40 -0.36 22.31
C LYS A 189 17.01 0.49 23.43
N LYS A 190 17.39 1.73 23.17
CA LYS A 190 18.05 2.63 24.14
C LYS A 190 17.32 3.95 24.38
N SER A 191 16.14 4.12 23.81
CA SER A 191 15.36 5.37 23.91
C SER A 191 16.17 6.60 23.47
N GLY A 192 16.93 6.47 22.39
CA GLY A 192 17.68 7.55 21.77
C GLY A 192 16.82 8.56 20.99
N TRP A 193 15.57 8.20 20.67
CA TRP A 193 14.64 9.12 20.01
C TRP A 193 13.95 10.07 21.00
N LYS A 194 13.92 11.36 20.62
CA LYS A 194 13.37 12.45 21.44
C LYS A 194 11.95 12.81 21.05
N ASN A 195 11.71 12.86 19.73
CA ASN A 195 10.42 13.26 19.17
C ASN A 195 9.98 12.26 18.11
N VAL A 196 8.67 12.22 17.92
CA VAL A 196 8.01 11.62 16.77
C VAL A 196 7.21 12.68 16.02
N SER A 197 7.23 12.64 14.69
CA SER A 197 6.56 13.62 13.83
C SER A 197 5.82 12.97 12.68
N TRP A 198 4.71 13.59 12.26
CA TRP A 198 3.90 13.16 11.12
C TRP A 198 3.14 14.34 10.52
N THR A 199 2.63 14.18 9.29
CA THR A 199 1.62 15.10 8.76
C THR A 199 0.23 14.53 9.05
N ASN A 200 -0.66 15.29 9.69
CA ASN A 200 -2.03 14.83 9.96
C ASN A 200 -2.93 14.95 8.70
N THR A 201 -4.20 14.56 8.81
CA THR A 201 -5.16 14.59 7.69
C THR A 201 -5.60 16.02 7.30
N ASN A 202 -5.26 17.02 8.10
CA ASN A 202 -5.52 18.45 7.83
C ASN A 202 -4.30 19.15 7.21
N ASP A 203 -3.30 18.38 6.74
CA ASP A 203 -2.01 18.88 6.20
C ASP A 203 -1.09 19.57 7.22
N GLU A 204 -1.35 19.45 8.52
CA GLU A 204 -0.51 20.06 9.55
C GLU A 204 0.65 19.14 9.93
N PHE A 205 1.85 19.71 10.05
CA PHE A 205 3.02 18.99 10.54
C PHE A 205 3.00 18.94 12.07
N VAL A 206 2.79 17.76 12.62
CA VAL A 206 2.70 17.52 14.06
C VAL A 206 4.01 16.94 14.56
N THR A 207 4.48 17.41 15.72
CA THR A 207 5.62 16.87 16.45
C THR A 207 5.22 16.65 17.91
N SER A 208 5.57 15.48 18.45
CA SER A 208 5.26 15.08 19.81
C SER A 208 6.53 14.53 20.45
N ALA A 209 6.85 15.02 21.66
CA ALA A 209 7.93 14.43 22.46
C ALA A 209 7.57 12.99 22.84
N ILE A 210 8.55 12.10 22.77
CA ILE A 210 8.39 10.70 23.18
C ILE A 210 8.46 10.64 24.71
N SER A 211 7.42 10.06 25.32
CA SER A 211 7.37 9.78 26.75
C SER A 211 7.68 8.31 27.03
N SER A 212 8.37 8.01 28.14
CA SER A 212 8.55 6.64 28.61
C SER A 212 7.24 5.95 29.02
N THR A 213 6.19 6.72 29.26
CA THR A 213 4.84 6.22 29.56
C THR A 213 3.95 6.07 28.33
N ASP A 214 4.44 6.43 27.13
CA ASP A 214 3.66 6.29 25.92
C ASP A 214 3.38 4.81 25.63
N THR A 215 2.10 4.47 25.50
CA THR A 215 1.67 3.18 24.98
C THR A 215 1.45 3.27 23.48
N ALA A 216 1.63 2.14 22.79
CA ALA A 216 1.43 2.06 21.36
C ALA A 216 0.06 2.59 20.92
N LYS A 217 0.06 3.54 19.99
CA LYS A 217 -1.16 4.12 19.39
C LYS A 217 -1.05 4.24 17.88
N ASN A 218 -2.19 4.13 17.22
CA ASN A 218 -2.31 4.19 15.77
C ASN A 218 -2.70 5.61 15.33
N LEU A 219 -2.07 6.11 14.27
CA LEU A 219 -2.26 7.47 13.76
C LEU A 219 -2.87 7.48 12.36
N ALA A 220 -3.83 8.37 12.14
CA ALA A 220 -4.27 8.78 10.81
C ALA A 220 -3.31 9.86 10.30
N VAL A 221 -2.54 9.53 9.25
CA VAL A 221 -1.49 10.42 8.73
C VAL A 221 -1.65 10.61 7.22
N LYS A 222 -1.19 11.74 6.70
CA LYS A 222 -0.95 11.97 5.28
C LYS A 222 0.43 11.43 4.88
N TYR A 223 0.64 11.12 3.60
CA TYR A 223 1.87 10.54 3.03
C TYR A 223 2.23 9.15 3.56
N ARG A 224 1.40 8.57 4.45
CA ARG A 224 1.57 7.25 5.05
C ARG A 224 2.90 7.10 5.79
N ALA A 225 3.43 8.21 6.32
CA ALA A 225 4.76 8.27 6.89
C ALA A 225 4.77 8.79 8.33
N ILE A 226 5.74 8.32 9.10
CA ILE A 226 6.03 8.76 10.46
C ILE A 226 7.55 8.87 10.62
N ALA A 227 8.04 9.87 11.35
CA ALA A 227 9.46 10.08 11.58
C ALA A 227 9.80 10.13 13.07
N ALA A 228 11.02 9.74 13.41
CA ALA A 228 11.59 9.89 14.74
C ALA A 228 12.91 10.66 14.68
N LYS A 229 13.15 11.49 15.69
CA LYS A 229 14.36 12.32 15.83
C LYS A 229 15.32 11.76 16.84
N GLY A 230 16.54 11.47 16.41
CA GLY A 230 17.69 11.21 17.28
C GLY A 230 18.44 12.50 17.63
N ASP A 231 19.68 12.35 18.11
CA ASP A 231 20.50 13.50 18.51
C ASP A 231 20.94 14.38 17.34
N ASN A 232 21.32 13.77 16.21
CA ASN A 232 21.98 14.46 15.10
C ASN A 232 21.26 14.26 13.75
N GLY A 233 20.02 13.80 13.77
CA GLY A 233 19.27 13.53 12.56
C GLY A 233 17.88 12.98 12.82
N ALA A 234 17.16 12.69 11.74
CA ALA A 234 15.85 12.06 11.78
C ALA A 234 15.75 10.90 10.78
N ILE A 235 14.92 9.92 11.12
CA ILE A 235 14.57 8.78 10.28
C ILE A 235 13.06 8.76 10.05
N ALA A 236 12.62 8.63 8.79
CA ALA A 236 11.21 8.32 8.48
C ALA A 236 11.03 6.86 8.14
N ILE A 237 9.85 6.35 8.47
CA ILE A 237 9.33 5.04 8.09
C ILE A 237 8.03 5.23 7.31
N PHE A 238 7.89 4.50 6.20
CA PHE A 238 6.68 4.51 5.37
C PHE A 238 6.53 3.19 4.60
N PRO A 239 5.30 2.81 4.21
CA PRO A 239 5.04 1.55 3.52
C PRO A 239 5.42 1.63 2.04
N ALA A 240 5.46 0.45 1.39
CA ALA A 240 5.49 0.40 -0.07
C ALA A 240 4.15 0.93 -0.66
N PRO A 241 4.15 1.96 -1.53
CA PRO A 241 2.93 2.67 -1.92
C PRO A 241 1.89 1.82 -2.66
N HIS A 242 2.30 0.76 -3.36
CA HIS A 242 1.41 -0.10 -4.16
C HIS A 242 1.34 -1.56 -3.71
N GLN A 243 2.11 -1.96 -2.70
CA GLN A 243 2.22 -3.35 -2.25
C GLN A 243 1.76 -3.54 -0.80
N TYR A 244 1.39 -2.45 -0.13
CA TYR A 244 1.05 -2.47 1.29
C TYR A 244 -0.44 -2.47 1.58
N PHE A 245 -1.26 -1.81 0.75
CA PHE A 245 -2.70 -1.77 0.99
C PHE A 245 -3.33 -3.05 0.44
N TYR A 246 -3.97 -3.81 1.31
CA TYR A 246 -4.71 -5.01 0.92
C TYR A 246 -6.09 -4.60 0.41
N PRO A 247 -6.71 -5.40 -0.48
CA PRO A 247 -7.90 -4.97 -1.20
C PRO A 247 -9.09 -4.84 -0.24
N LEU A 248 -9.81 -3.74 -0.35
CA LEU A 248 -11.03 -3.40 0.40
C LEU A 248 -12.10 -2.89 -0.58
N ASP A 249 -13.36 -2.99 -0.18
CA ASP A 249 -14.46 -2.34 -0.90
C ASP A 249 -14.45 -0.82 -0.67
N GLU A 250 -14.09 -0.39 0.53
CA GLU A 250 -14.11 1.01 0.94
C GLU A 250 -12.71 1.56 1.23
N ALA A 251 -12.47 2.82 0.84
CA ALA A 251 -11.19 3.51 1.03
C ALA A 251 -11.15 4.30 2.36
N PHE A 252 -11.11 3.61 3.49
CA PHE A 252 -10.99 4.26 4.81
C PHE A 252 -9.55 4.59 5.21
N ASN A 253 -9.35 5.68 5.96
CA ASN A 253 -8.10 5.88 6.68
C ASN A 253 -8.08 5.00 7.95
N LEU A 254 -7.52 3.81 7.81
CA LEU A 254 -7.46 2.81 8.88
C LEU A 254 -6.29 3.01 9.85
N LYS A 255 -5.70 4.22 9.91
CA LYS A 255 -4.58 4.56 10.79
C LYS A 255 -3.37 3.62 10.60
N PHE A 256 -2.75 3.71 9.42
CA PHE A 256 -1.73 2.78 8.93
C PHE A 256 -0.33 2.96 9.53
N THR A 257 -0.15 3.87 10.48
CA THR A 257 1.12 4.08 11.20
C THR A 257 0.92 4.00 12.70
N TRP A 258 1.96 3.66 13.44
CA TRP A 258 1.93 3.58 14.89
C TRP A 258 3.21 4.12 15.53
N TYR A 259 3.10 4.53 16.79
CA TYR A 259 4.26 4.75 17.66
C TYR A 259 3.94 4.46 19.12
N GLY A 260 4.99 4.28 19.94
CA GLY A 260 4.89 4.09 21.39
C GLY A 260 5.40 2.72 21.84
N SER A 261 5.30 2.44 23.13
CA SER A 261 5.82 1.21 23.72
C SER A 261 4.83 0.03 23.71
N GLY A 262 5.39 -1.18 23.70
CA GLY A 262 4.60 -2.41 23.87
C GLY A 262 3.65 -2.67 22.71
N TYR A 263 4.10 -2.49 21.46
CA TYR A 263 3.24 -2.56 20.28
C TYR A 263 2.47 -3.89 20.23
N ARG A 264 1.12 -3.77 20.19
CA ARG A 264 0.15 -4.87 20.28
C ARG A 264 0.36 -5.82 21.47
N LYS A 265 1.09 -5.41 22.50
CA LYS A 265 1.54 -6.24 23.64
C LYS A 265 2.37 -7.46 23.21
N MET A 266 2.97 -7.40 22.02
CA MET A 266 3.72 -8.50 21.41
C MET A 266 5.16 -8.11 21.05
N ILE A 267 5.44 -6.81 20.94
CA ILE A 267 6.78 -6.28 20.71
C ILE A 267 7.20 -5.44 21.91
N GLU A 268 8.32 -5.82 22.52
CA GLU A 268 8.90 -5.10 23.66
C GLU A 268 9.68 -3.86 23.20
N GLY A 269 9.65 -2.81 24.02
CA GLY A 269 10.32 -1.54 23.75
C GLY A 269 9.42 -0.50 23.06
N SER A 270 9.97 0.69 22.88
CA SER A 270 9.31 1.81 22.18
C SER A 270 9.75 1.86 20.73
N GLY A 271 8.83 2.18 19.83
CA GLY A 271 9.13 2.20 18.41
C GLY A 271 8.19 3.08 17.59
N ILE A 272 8.47 3.11 16.29
CA ILE A 272 7.60 3.67 15.25
C ILE A 272 7.47 2.66 14.10
N GLY A 273 6.35 2.68 13.38
CA GLY A 273 6.18 1.77 12.25
C GLY A 273 4.89 1.94 11.46
N ILE A 274 4.69 1.00 10.55
CA ILE A 274 3.49 0.80 9.75
C ILE A 274 2.66 -0.37 10.28
N ARG A 275 1.35 -0.32 10.07
CA ARG A 275 0.43 -1.39 10.46
C ARG A 275 -0.73 -1.58 9.49
N GLN A 276 -1.21 -2.81 9.42
CA GLN A 276 -2.41 -3.15 8.67
C GLN A 276 -3.57 -3.37 9.65
N ASP A 277 -4.76 -2.91 9.27
CA ASP A 277 -5.95 -3.25 10.02
C ASP A 277 -6.40 -4.67 9.74
N LEU A 278 -6.71 -5.41 10.79
CA LEU A 278 -7.15 -6.78 10.63
C LEU A 278 -8.57 -6.84 10.07
N LYS A 279 -9.40 -5.86 10.39
CA LYS A 279 -10.84 -5.84 10.07
C LYS A 279 -11.17 -4.94 8.89
N GLY A 280 -10.26 -4.09 8.43
CA GLY A 280 -10.45 -3.32 7.21
C GLY A 280 -11.72 -2.47 7.23
N ASP A 281 -12.53 -2.63 6.19
CA ASP A 281 -13.86 -2.01 6.06
C ASP A 281 -15.00 -2.81 6.74
N ASN A 282 -14.69 -3.91 7.43
CA ASN A 282 -15.62 -4.86 8.04
C ASN A 282 -16.60 -5.53 7.06
N ARG A 283 -16.28 -5.57 5.76
CA ARG A 283 -17.09 -6.23 4.72
C ARG A 283 -16.50 -7.59 4.35
N TYR A 284 -15.66 -7.64 3.31
CA TYR A 284 -15.00 -8.86 2.87
C TYR A 284 -13.62 -8.95 3.51
N VAL A 285 -12.67 -8.06 3.19
CA VAL A 285 -11.34 -8.03 3.86
C VAL A 285 -10.55 -9.35 3.61
N PRO A 286 -10.18 -9.67 2.37
CA PRO A 286 -9.62 -10.97 2.01
C PRO A 286 -8.17 -11.22 2.43
N TRP A 287 -7.48 -10.19 2.98
CA TRP A 287 -6.02 -10.19 3.24
C TRP A 287 -5.18 -10.58 2.00
N PHE A 288 -3.86 -10.53 2.10
CA PHE A 288 -2.99 -10.92 0.97
C PHE A 288 -2.88 -12.44 0.84
N ASN A 289 -2.70 -12.91 -0.40
CA ASN A 289 -2.38 -14.30 -0.70
C ASN A 289 -0.97 -14.65 -0.22
N ALA A 290 -0.80 -15.85 0.35
CA ALA A 290 0.51 -16.46 0.56
C ALA A 290 0.53 -17.90 0.00
N PRO A 291 0.59 -18.07 -1.33
CA PRO A 291 0.59 -19.42 -1.92
C PRO A 291 1.81 -20.24 -1.49
N PRO A 292 1.70 -21.58 -1.39
CA PRO A 292 2.80 -22.44 -0.99
C PRO A 292 4.09 -22.17 -1.75
N LEU A 293 5.22 -22.13 -1.02
CA LEU A 293 6.58 -21.97 -1.53
C LEU A 293 6.86 -20.65 -2.25
N THR A 294 5.90 -19.74 -2.31
CA THR A 294 6.11 -18.39 -2.85
C THR A 294 6.71 -17.47 -1.78
N LYS A 295 7.58 -16.55 -2.21
CA LYS A 295 8.22 -15.58 -1.31
C LYS A 295 7.34 -14.36 -1.13
N GLN A 296 6.84 -14.17 0.08
CA GLN A 296 6.10 -12.99 0.50
C GLN A 296 7.07 -11.95 1.05
N ARG A 297 7.03 -10.73 0.51
CA ARG A 297 7.96 -9.65 0.86
C ARG A 297 7.29 -8.61 1.75
N LEU A 298 7.33 -8.83 3.07
CA LEU A 298 6.75 -7.95 4.07
C LEU A 298 7.73 -6.83 4.37
N ASN A 299 7.51 -5.63 3.82
CA ASN A 299 8.54 -4.60 3.81
C ASN A 299 8.06 -3.20 4.22
N PHE A 300 9.03 -2.37 4.58
CA PHE A 300 8.85 -0.94 4.77
C PHE A 300 10.12 -0.20 4.35
N PHE A 301 9.97 1.08 4.03
CA PHE A 301 11.06 1.96 3.68
C PHE A 301 11.48 2.81 4.86
N CYS A 302 12.77 3.10 4.90
CA CYS A 302 13.39 4.01 5.84
C CYS A 302 14.17 5.07 5.07
N TYR A 303 14.06 6.34 5.48
CA TYR A 303 14.85 7.44 4.91
C TYR A 303 15.65 8.15 5.99
N LEU A 304 16.97 8.29 5.79
CA LEU A 304 17.88 8.97 6.72
C LEU A 304 18.10 10.43 6.33
N SER A 305 18.01 11.32 7.31
CA SER A 305 18.40 12.72 7.18
C SER A 305 19.35 13.13 8.29
N GLU A 306 20.37 13.89 7.92
CA GLU A 306 21.28 14.55 8.87
C GLU A 306 20.74 15.87 9.44
N ASN A 307 19.48 16.20 9.11
CA ASN A 307 18.74 17.37 9.54
C ASN A 307 17.51 16.94 10.38
N ASP A 308 16.51 17.81 10.47
CA ASP A 308 15.29 17.61 11.26
C ASP A 308 14.21 16.75 10.56
N GLU A 309 13.10 16.57 11.27
CA GLU A 309 11.94 15.79 10.86
C GLU A 309 11.25 16.40 9.63
N GLN A 310 11.14 17.73 9.54
CA GLN A 310 10.57 18.43 8.38
C GLN A 310 11.39 18.17 7.11
N SER A 311 12.72 18.17 7.23
CA SER A 311 13.62 17.87 6.12
C SER A 311 13.40 16.45 5.59
N VAL A 312 13.22 15.46 6.48
CA VAL A 312 12.90 14.09 6.06
C VAL A 312 11.60 14.04 5.27
N PHE A 313 10.54 14.70 5.75
CA PHE A 313 9.25 14.73 5.06
C PHE A 313 9.34 15.42 3.69
N SER A 314 10.17 16.45 3.55
CA SER A 314 10.41 17.13 2.28
C SER A 314 11.06 16.20 1.25
N GLU A 315 11.95 15.31 1.69
CA GLU A 315 12.60 14.33 0.81
C GLU A 315 11.65 13.18 0.42
N ILE A 316 10.96 12.55 1.38
CA ILE A 316 10.13 11.38 1.07
C ILE A 316 8.93 11.71 0.19
N LYS A 317 8.40 12.94 0.29
CA LYS A 317 7.30 13.41 -0.57
C LYS A 317 7.66 13.44 -2.05
N LYS A 318 8.96 13.55 -2.39
CA LYS A 318 9.41 13.52 -3.79
C LYS A 318 9.11 12.18 -4.45
N TYR A 319 9.13 11.07 -3.71
CA TYR A 319 8.84 9.73 -4.25
C TYR A 319 7.39 9.55 -4.69
N THR A 320 6.47 10.35 -4.16
CA THR A 320 5.04 10.30 -4.51
C THR A 320 4.54 11.59 -5.15
N HIS A 321 5.44 12.53 -5.48
CA HIS A 321 5.10 13.89 -5.92
C HIS A 321 4.03 14.53 -5.02
N GLU A 322 4.24 14.48 -3.70
CA GLU A 322 3.29 14.96 -2.69
C GLU A 322 1.90 14.28 -2.75
N ASP A 323 1.85 13.02 -3.15
CA ASP A 323 0.63 12.25 -3.41
C ASP A 323 -0.23 12.86 -4.54
N SER A 324 0.43 13.38 -5.58
CA SER A 324 -0.23 13.98 -6.75
C SER A 324 0.29 13.41 -8.08
N TYR A 325 -0.56 13.41 -9.10
CA TYR A 325 -0.18 13.07 -10.46
C TYR A 325 0.60 14.22 -11.09
N VAL A 326 1.72 13.88 -11.74
CA VAL A 326 2.54 14.86 -12.47
C VAL A 326 1.84 15.21 -13.77
N LYS A 327 1.68 16.51 -14.04
CA LYS A 327 1.12 17.00 -15.31
C LYS A 327 2.06 16.66 -16.47
N LEU A 328 1.50 16.05 -17.51
CA LEU A 328 2.20 15.80 -18.77
C LEU A 328 1.84 16.89 -19.79
N PRO A 329 2.81 17.60 -20.38
CA PRO A 329 2.53 18.64 -21.37
C PRO A 329 1.68 18.10 -22.54
N GLY A 330 0.57 18.78 -22.83
CA GLY A 330 -0.36 18.39 -23.90
C GLY A 330 -1.40 17.34 -23.51
N PHE A 331 -1.37 16.82 -22.28
CA PHE A 331 -2.30 15.79 -21.81
C PHE A 331 -3.08 16.24 -20.56
N LYS A 332 -4.20 15.57 -20.33
CA LYS A 332 -5.04 15.69 -19.13
C LYS A 332 -4.96 14.39 -18.33
N THR A 333 -4.87 14.49 -17.00
CA THR A 333 -4.92 13.32 -16.11
C THR A 333 -6.38 12.90 -15.93
N MET A 334 -6.73 11.73 -16.44
CA MET A 334 -8.04 11.12 -16.25
C MET A 334 -7.94 9.94 -15.30
N SER A 335 -8.86 9.86 -14.33
CA SER A 335 -9.07 8.68 -13.47
C SER A 335 -10.52 8.24 -13.61
N SER A 336 -10.77 6.94 -13.57
CA SER A 336 -12.10 6.36 -13.81
C SER A 336 -12.47 5.38 -12.69
N HIS A 337 -13.76 5.04 -12.64
CA HIS A 337 -14.33 4.00 -11.77
C HIS A 337 -14.41 4.42 -10.30
N PHE A 338 -15.16 5.50 -10.04
CA PHE A 338 -15.43 5.97 -8.68
C PHE A 338 -16.90 5.83 -8.29
N HIS A 339 -17.12 5.19 -7.15
CA HIS A 339 -18.41 5.07 -6.46
C HIS A 339 -18.45 6.05 -5.29
N ASN A 340 -18.86 7.30 -5.52
CA ASN A 340 -19.01 8.24 -4.41
C ASN A 340 -20.35 8.03 -3.69
N GLU A 341 -21.31 7.38 -4.36
CA GLU A 341 -22.69 7.15 -3.93
C GLU A 341 -23.39 8.47 -3.52
N PHE A 342 -22.91 9.60 -4.03
CA PHE A 342 -23.32 10.93 -3.58
C PHE A 342 -24.75 11.23 -4.03
N VAL A 343 -25.11 10.80 -5.24
CA VAL A 343 -26.48 10.93 -5.75
C VAL A 343 -27.46 10.26 -4.79
N MET A 344 -27.20 9.01 -4.41
CA MET A 344 -28.10 8.26 -3.54
C MET A 344 -28.05 8.71 -2.08
N LYS A 345 -26.85 8.90 -1.52
CA LYS A 345 -26.67 9.18 -0.08
C LYS A 345 -26.93 10.63 0.32
N VAL A 346 -26.90 11.57 -0.62
CA VAL A 346 -27.08 13.01 -0.37
C VAL A 346 -28.28 13.56 -1.12
N MET A 347 -28.29 13.49 -2.45
CA MET A 347 -29.32 14.17 -3.26
C MET A 347 -30.69 13.48 -3.16
N MET A 348 -30.76 12.19 -3.46
CA MET A 348 -32.00 11.40 -3.35
C MET A 348 -32.47 11.28 -1.90
N ALA A 349 -31.54 11.32 -0.94
CA ALA A 349 -31.84 11.34 0.49
C ALA A 349 -32.27 12.74 1.01
N ASN A 350 -32.36 13.75 0.12
CA ASN A 350 -32.73 15.13 0.43
C ASN A 350 -31.92 15.73 1.60
N LYS A 351 -30.62 15.46 1.63
CA LYS A 351 -29.69 16.05 2.60
C LYS A 351 -29.15 17.38 2.09
N GLU A 352 -28.64 18.18 3.02
CA GLU A 352 -27.96 19.42 2.69
C GLU A 352 -26.78 19.18 1.75
N MET A 353 -26.74 19.94 0.66
CA MET A 353 -25.70 19.86 -0.34
C MET A 353 -24.51 20.73 0.07
N PRO A 354 -23.31 20.17 0.25
CA PRO A 354 -22.12 20.97 0.54
C PRO A 354 -21.79 21.87 -0.66
N ASP A 355 -21.17 23.02 -0.39
CA ASP A 355 -20.63 23.91 -1.43
C ASP A 355 -19.63 23.18 -2.31
N VAL A 356 -18.73 22.40 -1.69
CA VAL A 356 -17.79 21.52 -2.38
C VAL A 356 -17.68 20.19 -1.60
N PRO A 357 -18.11 19.06 -2.17
CA PRO A 357 -17.93 17.74 -1.57
C PRO A 357 -16.46 17.39 -1.35
N ASP A 358 -16.17 16.59 -0.34
CA ASP A 358 -14.78 16.25 -0.02
C ASP A 358 -14.08 15.45 -1.11
N PHE A 359 -14.79 14.59 -1.84
CA PHE A 359 -14.21 13.85 -2.97
C PHE A 359 -13.71 14.80 -4.08
N VAL A 360 -14.42 15.90 -4.34
CA VAL A 360 -14.02 16.93 -5.32
C VAL A 360 -12.73 17.62 -4.88
N LYS A 361 -12.62 17.96 -3.59
CA LYS A 361 -11.40 18.55 -3.02
C LYS A 361 -10.21 17.59 -3.15
N VAL A 362 -10.43 16.31 -2.88
CA VAL A 362 -9.40 15.27 -2.99
C VAL A 362 -8.92 15.12 -4.42
N PHE A 363 -9.81 15.01 -5.41
CA PHE A 363 -9.42 14.87 -6.82
C PHE A 363 -8.62 16.06 -7.34
N LYS A 364 -9.03 17.28 -7.01
CA LYS A 364 -8.27 18.48 -7.37
C LYS A 364 -6.89 18.50 -6.73
N LYS A 365 -6.80 18.14 -5.46
CA LYS A 365 -5.54 18.10 -4.70
C LYS A 365 -4.57 17.04 -5.21
N THR A 366 -5.07 15.93 -5.75
CA THR A 366 -4.23 14.89 -6.37
C THR A 366 -3.83 15.20 -7.80
N GLY A 367 -4.25 16.34 -8.37
CA GLY A 367 -3.87 16.75 -9.72
C GLY A 367 -4.62 16.02 -10.84
N ILE A 368 -5.78 15.43 -10.52
CA ILE A 368 -6.67 14.82 -11.53
C ILE A 368 -7.44 15.95 -12.23
N ASP A 369 -7.45 15.94 -13.57
CA ASP A 369 -8.19 16.90 -14.38
C ASP A 369 -9.60 16.38 -14.71
N ILE A 370 -9.75 15.06 -14.91
CA ILE A 370 -11.00 14.42 -15.34
C ILE A 370 -11.28 13.20 -14.46
N VAL A 371 -12.47 13.12 -13.89
CA VAL A 371 -12.93 11.94 -13.15
C VAL A 371 -14.16 11.37 -13.83
N HIS A 372 -14.07 10.12 -14.24
CA HIS A 372 -15.23 9.35 -14.68
C HIS A 372 -15.82 8.58 -13.51
N LEU A 373 -17.07 8.92 -13.17
CA LEU A 373 -17.85 8.25 -12.13
C LEU A 373 -18.39 6.92 -12.65
N ALA A 374 -18.79 6.07 -11.71
CA ALA A 374 -19.35 4.77 -11.99
C ALA A 374 -20.54 4.51 -11.05
N GLU A 375 -21.41 5.50 -10.86
CA GLU A 375 -22.47 5.44 -9.85
C GLU A 375 -23.46 4.28 -10.10
N PHE A 376 -24.37 4.06 -9.15
CA PHE A 376 -25.50 3.13 -9.28
C PHE A 376 -25.14 1.64 -9.29
N HIS A 377 -23.92 1.27 -8.93
CA HIS A 377 -23.58 -0.14 -8.70
C HIS A 377 -24.26 -0.71 -7.45
N TYR A 378 -25.16 -1.68 -7.64
CA TYR A 378 -26.02 -2.25 -6.59
C TYR A 378 -26.87 -1.22 -5.79
N THR A 379 -26.99 0.00 -6.31
CA THR A 379 -27.82 1.07 -5.76
C THR A 379 -28.75 1.59 -6.87
N ALA A 380 -29.66 2.52 -6.55
CA ALA A 380 -30.61 3.09 -7.51
C ALA A 380 -31.54 2.05 -8.18
N HIS A 381 -32.19 2.43 -9.30
CA HIS A 381 -33.27 1.67 -9.93
C HIS A 381 -33.07 1.50 -11.44
N PRO A 382 -32.02 0.79 -11.92
CA PRO A 382 -31.67 0.71 -13.36
C PRO A 382 -32.81 0.21 -14.26
N GLN A 383 -33.71 -0.64 -13.74
CA GLN A 383 -34.86 -1.19 -14.47
C GLN A 383 -36.17 -0.42 -14.22
N GLY A 384 -36.13 0.68 -13.46
CA GLY A 384 -37.28 1.50 -13.08
C GLY A 384 -37.79 1.25 -11.65
N PRO A 385 -38.90 1.90 -11.23
CA PRO A 385 -39.86 2.64 -12.07
C PRO A 385 -39.26 3.80 -12.87
N ASP A 386 -39.73 3.99 -14.10
CA ASP A 386 -39.12 4.89 -15.10
C ASP A 386 -38.85 6.30 -14.54
N GLU A 387 -39.85 6.96 -13.95
CA GLU A 387 -39.69 8.32 -13.40
C GLU A 387 -38.61 8.40 -12.31
N LEU A 388 -38.50 7.37 -11.47
CA LEU A 388 -37.50 7.32 -10.42
C LEU A 388 -36.09 7.18 -11.02
N ARG A 389 -35.94 6.28 -11.98
CA ARG A 389 -34.68 6.07 -12.70
C ARG A 389 -34.23 7.33 -13.45
N LEU A 390 -35.17 8.01 -14.11
CA LEU A 390 -34.87 9.22 -14.86
C LEU A 390 -34.48 10.37 -13.93
N LEU A 391 -35.09 10.45 -12.74
CA LEU A 391 -34.69 11.40 -11.71
C LEU A 391 -33.26 11.12 -11.22
N GLU A 392 -32.90 9.85 -10.98
CA GLU A 392 -31.54 9.45 -10.55
C GLU A 392 -30.48 9.87 -11.59
N LEU A 393 -30.71 9.58 -12.87
CA LEU A 393 -29.84 10.02 -13.97
C LEU A 393 -29.74 11.54 -14.05
N LYS A 394 -30.87 12.24 -13.93
CA LYS A 394 -30.88 13.71 -13.91
C LYS A 394 -30.03 14.26 -12.76
N MET A 395 -30.15 13.67 -11.57
CA MET A 395 -29.34 14.07 -10.42
C MET A 395 -27.85 13.80 -10.62
N LEU A 396 -27.48 12.69 -11.25
CA LEU A 396 -26.08 12.42 -11.64
C LEU A 396 -25.54 13.52 -12.57
N PHE A 397 -26.29 13.88 -13.61
CA PHE A 397 -25.90 14.95 -14.55
C PHE A 397 -25.81 16.31 -13.87
N ASP A 398 -26.82 16.68 -13.08
CA ASP A 398 -26.85 17.93 -12.32
C ASP A 398 -25.68 18.03 -11.34
N MET A 399 -25.35 16.93 -10.64
CA MET A 399 -24.21 16.87 -9.72
C MET A 399 -22.89 17.06 -10.45
N CYS A 400 -22.67 16.32 -11.55
CA CYS A 400 -21.45 16.43 -12.34
C CYS A 400 -21.27 17.85 -12.88
N LYS A 401 -22.36 18.45 -13.38
CA LYS A 401 -22.36 19.85 -13.85
C LYS A 401 -22.09 20.84 -12.72
N LYS A 402 -22.71 20.68 -11.56
CA LYS A 402 -22.56 21.58 -10.40
C LYS A 402 -21.12 21.60 -9.88
N TYR A 403 -20.46 20.44 -9.83
CA TYR A 403 -19.15 20.31 -9.21
C TYR A 403 -17.98 20.21 -10.20
N SER A 404 -18.25 20.30 -11.50
CA SER A 404 -17.23 20.54 -12.52
C SER A 404 -16.89 22.03 -12.63
N ASP A 405 -15.62 22.33 -12.90
CA ASP A 405 -15.15 23.68 -13.18
C ASP A 405 -13.90 23.66 -14.07
N SER A 406 -13.22 24.81 -14.18
CA SER A 406 -11.99 24.95 -14.98
C SER A 406 -10.83 24.05 -14.55
N GLN A 407 -10.86 23.49 -13.34
CA GLN A 407 -9.82 22.62 -12.78
C GLN A 407 -10.18 21.14 -12.84
N LEU A 408 -11.46 20.80 -12.71
CA LEU A 408 -11.93 19.41 -12.66
C LEU A 408 -13.17 19.22 -13.52
N LEU A 409 -13.16 18.20 -14.38
CA LEU A 409 -14.33 17.70 -15.08
C LEU A 409 -14.81 16.39 -14.44
N LEU A 410 -16.05 16.37 -13.95
CA LEU A 410 -16.75 15.15 -13.58
C LEU A 410 -17.53 14.65 -14.79
N LEU A 411 -17.20 13.43 -15.25
CA LEU A 411 -17.93 12.73 -16.28
C LEU A 411 -18.94 11.77 -15.63
N PRO A 412 -20.24 11.86 -15.98
CA PRO A 412 -21.23 10.92 -15.51
C PRO A 412 -20.99 9.55 -16.14
N GLY A 413 -21.22 8.50 -15.36
CA GLY A 413 -21.12 7.11 -15.78
C GLY A 413 -21.63 6.20 -14.67
N GLU A 414 -21.89 4.94 -15.04
CA GLU A 414 -22.44 3.90 -14.17
C GLU A 414 -21.54 2.64 -14.24
N GLU A 415 -21.69 1.71 -13.30
CA GLU A 415 -21.12 0.35 -13.43
C GLU A 415 -22.25 -0.70 -13.56
N PRO A 416 -22.76 -0.96 -14.78
CA PRO A 416 -23.79 -1.95 -15.00
C PRO A 416 -23.27 -3.39 -14.86
N ASN A 417 -24.20 -4.30 -14.56
CA ASN A 417 -23.98 -5.75 -14.53
C ASN A 417 -24.72 -6.47 -15.67
N GLU A 418 -25.52 -5.74 -16.42
CA GLU A 418 -26.46 -6.22 -17.44
C GLU A 418 -25.81 -6.24 -18.83
N PHE A 419 -26.40 -7.01 -19.76
CA PHE A 419 -26.12 -6.99 -21.20
C PHE A 419 -24.74 -7.51 -21.66
N PHE A 420 -23.62 -6.90 -21.26
CA PHE A 420 -22.28 -7.26 -21.75
C PHE A 420 -21.55 -8.30 -20.88
N GLY A 421 -22.13 -8.67 -19.74
CA GLY A 421 -21.60 -9.67 -18.82
C GLY A 421 -20.48 -9.13 -17.93
N GLY A 422 -20.34 -9.74 -16.74
CA GLY A 422 -19.46 -9.21 -15.70
C GLY A 422 -19.87 -7.81 -15.28
N HIS A 423 -18.89 -6.97 -14.97
CA HIS A 423 -19.11 -5.55 -14.70
C HIS A 423 -18.46 -4.73 -15.83
N TRP A 424 -19.09 -3.67 -16.27
CA TRP A 424 -18.57 -2.77 -17.29
C TRP A 424 -18.89 -1.32 -16.94
N LEU A 425 -18.30 -0.42 -17.70
CA LEU A 425 -18.42 1.02 -17.53
C LEU A 425 -18.74 1.63 -18.88
N GLU A 426 -19.41 2.79 -18.84
CA GLU A 426 -19.71 3.57 -20.02
C GLU A 426 -19.74 5.07 -19.73
N PHE A 427 -19.48 5.84 -20.77
CA PHE A 427 -19.86 7.24 -20.78
C PHE A 427 -20.32 7.68 -22.17
N PHE A 428 -21.08 8.76 -22.17
CA PHE A 428 -21.59 9.41 -23.36
C PHE A 428 -21.00 10.83 -23.49
N PRO A 429 -20.86 11.35 -24.72
CA PRO A 429 -20.38 12.72 -24.94
C PRO A 429 -21.40 13.81 -24.53
N LYS A 430 -22.60 13.42 -24.09
CA LYS A 430 -23.69 14.28 -23.63
C LYS A 430 -24.59 13.52 -22.65
N GLU A 431 -25.56 14.22 -22.05
CA GLU A 431 -26.59 13.60 -21.20
C GLU A 431 -27.45 12.63 -22.04
N VAL A 432 -27.55 11.37 -21.57
CA VAL A 432 -28.32 10.30 -22.22
C VAL A 432 -29.20 9.64 -21.18
N TYR A 433 -30.51 9.68 -21.40
CA TYR A 433 -31.48 9.05 -20.52
C TYR A 433 -31.82 7.65 -21.02
N TRP A 434 -31.63 6.66 -20.16
CA TRP A 434 -31.80 5.27 -20.53
C TRP A 434 -32.27 4.41 -19.34
N ILE A 435 -33.08 3.40 -19.65
CA ILE A 435 -33.64 2.45 -18.68
C ILE A 435 -33.30 1.05 -19.17
N MET A 436 -32.78 0.21 -18.27
CA MET A 436 -32.39 -1.17 -18.54
C MET A 436 -33.59 -2.12 -18.58
N SER A 437 -34.70 -1.68 -19.18
CA SER A 437 -35.94 -2.43 -19.29
C SER A 437 -36.66 -2.02 -20.57
N ARG A 438 -36.80 -2.98 -21.50
CA ARG A 438 -37.57 -2.82 -22.73
C ARG A 438 -38.64 -3.91 -22.83
N LYS A 439 -39.90 -3.49 -22.80
CA LYS A 439 -41.05 -4.40 -22.91
C LYS A 439 -41.24 -4.88 -24.35
N LYS A 440 -41.86 -6.05 -24.52
CA LYS A 440 -42.20 -6.58 -25.85
C LYS A 440 -43.06 -5.56 -26.62
N GLY A 441 -42.64 -5.18 -27.82
CA GLY A 441 -43.33 -4.21 -28.67
C GLY A 441 -43.03 -2.74 -28.34
N GLN A 442 -42.28 -2.46 -27.27
CA GLN A 442 -41.83 -1.11 -26.95
C GLN A 442 -40.73 -0.67 -27.94
N PRO A 443 -40.78 0.56 -28.46
CA PRO A 443 -39.70 1.09 -29.29
C PRO A 443 -38.38 1.16 -28.50
N LEU A 444 -37.24 1.15 -29.19
CA LEU A 444 -35.91 1.29 -28.58
C LEU A 444 -35.75 2.66 -27.91
N PHE A 445 -36.37 3.69 -28.48
CA PHE A 445 -36.39 5.03 -27.92
C PHE A 445 -37.70 5.73 -28.19
N GLU A 446 -38.02 6.71 -27.35
CA GLU A 446 -39.17 7.61 -27.49
C GLU A 446 -38.79 9.03 -27.05
N THR A 447 -39.71 9.98 -27.23
CA THR A 447 -39.53 11.36 -26.75
C THR A 447 -40.30 11.54 -25.44
N HIS A 448 -39.58 11.71 -24.35
CA HIS A 448 -40.10 12.07 -23.04
C HIS A 448 -40.29 13.59 -22.94
N PRO A 449 -41.42 14.09 -22.41
CA PRO A 449 -41.70 15.54 -22.35
C PRO A 449 -40.69 16.35 -21.52
N VAL A 450 -40.05 15.73 -20.54
CA VAL A 450 -39.09 16.39 -19.63
C VAL A 450 -37.62 16.12 -20.01
N TYR A 451 -37.31 14.90 -20.45
CA TYR A 451 -35.94 14.41 -20.59
C TYR A 451 -35.48 14.31 -22.06
N GLY A 452 -36.37 14.61 -23.00
CA GLY A 452 -36.08 14.47 -24.43
C GLY A 452 -36.00 13.01 -24.84
N LYS A 453 -34.94 12.62 -25.55
CA LYS A 453 -34.80 11.26 -26.08
C LYS A 453 -34.52 10.26 -24.94
N LEU A 454 -35.44 9.33 -24.73
CA LEU A 454 -35.36 8.26 -23.74
C LEU A 454 -35.14 6.93 -24.44
N TYR A 455 -34.17 6.14 -23.96
CA TYR A 455 -33.90 4.79 -24.43
C TYR A 455 -34.38 3.70 -23.48
N HIS A 456 -34.93 2.63 -24.03
CA HIS A 456 -35.29 1.40 -23.31
C HIS A 456 -34.43 0.25 -23.84
N ILE A 457 -33.55 -0.29 -22.99
CA ILE A 457 -32.57 -1.31 -23.38
C ILE A 457 -32.99 -2.67 -22.83
N GLY A 458 -33.15 -3.66 -23.71
CA GLY A 458 -33.56 -5.01 -23.33
C GLY A 458 -32.44 -6.06 -23.36
N ASP A 459 -31.39 -5.83 -24.15
CA ASP A 459 -30.32 -6.78 -24.38
C ASP A 459 -29.01 -6.08 -24.85
N LYS A 460 -27.98 -6.89 -25.12
CA LYS A 460 -26.67 -6.43 -25.61
C LYS A 460 -26.72 -5.75 -26.98
N ASP A 461 -27.65 -6.13 -27.85
CA ASP A 461 -27.75 -5.56 -29.19
C ASP A 461 -28.39 -4.17 -29.13
N ASP A 462 -29.39 -3.99 -28.26
CA ASP A 462 -29.97 -2.70 -27.94
C ASP A 462 -28.94 -1.77 -27.27
N MET A 463 -28.12 -2.30 -26.34
CA MET A 463 -27.07 -1.52 -25.69
C MET A 463 -26.00 -1.07 -26.68
N LEU A 464 -25.57 -1.94 -27.59
CA LEU A 464 -24.64 -1.57 -28.65
C LEU A 464 -25.22 -0.47 -29.55
N LYS A 465 -26.49 -0.58 -29.96
CA LYS A 465 -27.16 0.47 -30.74
C LYS A 465 -27.21 1.80 -30.00
N LEU A 466 -27.46 1.79 -28.68
CA LEU A 466 -27.41 3.00 -27.87
C LEU A 466 -26.03 3.66 -27.95
N LEU A 467 -24.94 2.90 -27.76
CA LEU A 467 -23.58 3.40 -27.87
C LEU A 467 -23.29 3.96 -29.27
N GLU A 468 -23.72 3.28 -30.33
CA GLU A 468 -23.55 3.74 -31.71
C GLU A 468 -24.33 5.03 -32.00
N MET A 469 -25.59 5.09 -31.58
CA MET A 469 -26.47 6.24 -31.83
C MET A 469 -26.05 7.48 -31.05
N GLU A 470 -25.53 7.31 -29.84
CA GLU A 470 -25.12 8.40 -28.97
C GLU A 470 -23.60 8.64 -28.93
N GLN A 471 -22.85 7.91 -29.76
CA GLN A 471 -21.38 7.94 -29.80
C GLN A 471 -20.75 7.69 -28.42
N GLY A 472 -21.39 6.82 -27.63
CA GLY A 472 -20.89 6.38 -26.34
C GLY A 472 -19.72 5.41 -26.47
N LEU A 473 -18.99 5.24 -25.37
CA LEU A 473 -17.92 4.27 -25.24
C LEU A 473 -18.20 3.38 -24.02
N ALA A 474 -17.85 2.10 -24.14
CA ALA A 474 -17.95 1.15 -23.04
C ALA A 474 -16.68 0.30 -22.91
N TRP A 475 -16.42 -0.24 -21.73
CA TRP A 475 -15.33 -1.21 -21.49
C TRP A 475 -15.60 -2.05 -20.26
N THR A 476 -14.99 -3.23 -20.17
CA THR A 476 -15.10 -4.07 -18.97
C THR A 476 -14.36 -3.48 -17.79
N ALA A 477 -15.04 -3.47 -16.65
CA ALA A 477 -14.46 -3.13 -15.37
C ALA A 477 -13.68 -4.32 -14.80
N HIS A 478 -12.50 -4.04 -14.21
CA HIS A 478 -11.68 -4.96 -13.42
C HIS A 478 -11.66 -6.40 -13.96
N ALA A 479 -11.28 -6.54 -15.24
CA ALA A 479 -11.18 -7.84 -15.91
C ALA A 479 -10.30 -8.81 -15.10
N ARG A 480 -10.61 -10.10 -15.19
CA ARG A 480 -9.92 -11.19 -14.45
C ARG A 480 -10.16 -11.20 -12.94
N THR A 481 -11.09 -10.40 -12.42
CA THR A 481 -11.57 -10.48 -11.04
C THR A 481 -13.09 -10.26 -10.94
N LYS A 482 -13.66 -10.51 -9.76
CA LYS A 482 -15.09 -10.32 -9.44
C LYS A 482 -16.03 -10.92 -10.53
N GLY A 483 -17.09 -10.21 -10.91
CA GLY A 483 -18.02 -10.63 -11.97
C GLY A 483 -17.35 -10.75 -13.35
N SER A 484 -16.19 -10.12 -13.55
CA SER A 484 -15.45 -10.07 -14.81
C SER A 484 -14.31 -11.10 -14.88
N VAL A 485 -14.30 -12.14 -14.02
CA VAL A 485 -13.18 -13.09 -13.90
C VAL A 485 -12.81 -13.81 -15.22
N ASN A 486 -13.80 -14.13 -16.04
CA ASN A 486 -13.59 -14.83 -17.31
C ASN A 486 -13.45 -13.85 -18.50
N ALA A 487 -13.65 -12.55 -18.29
CA ALA A 487 -13.59 -11.54 -19.33
C ALA A 487 -12.13 -11.27 -19.77
N PRO A 488 -11.85 -11.06 -21.07
CA PRO A 488 -12.81 -10.99 -22.18
C PRO A 488 -13.14 -12.33 -22.84
N ASP A 489 -12.56 -13.46 -22.39
CA ASP A 489 -12.64 -14.74 -23.14
C ASP A 489 -14.08 -15.22 -23.36
N VAL A 490 -14.99 -14.91 -22.44
CA VAL A 490 -16.42 -15.25 -22.51
C VAL A 490 -17.14 -14.54 -23.64
N TYR A 491 -16.75 -13.32 -23.98
CA TYR A 491 -17.50 -12.46 -24.91
C TYR A 491 -16.66 -11.97 -26.09
N LYS A 492 -15.41 -12.39 -26.24
CA LYS A 492 -14.49 -11.89 -27.28
C LYS A 492 -15.01 -12.05 -28.72
N GLU A 493 -15.97 -12.94 -28.93
CA GLU A 493 -16.59 -13.16 -30.23
C GLU A 493 -17.86 -12.33 -30.47
N GLU A 494 -18.37 -11.66 -29.43
CA GLU A 494 -19.60 -10.90 -29.46
C GLU A 494 -19.50 -9.63 -30.30
N ALA A 495 -20.63 -9.19 -30.86
CA ALA A 495 -20.69 -8.03 -31.73
C ALA A 495 -20.22 -6.74 -31.04
N PHE A 496 -20.64 -6.52 -29.78
CA PHE A 496 -20.23 -5.35 -29.02
C PHE A 496 -18.72 -5.30 -28.80
N PHE A 497 -18.07 -6.44 -28.53
CA PHE A 497 -16.62 -6.49 -28.31
C PHE A 497 -15.82 -6.16 -29.57
N LYS A 498 -16.36 -6.50 -30.74
CA LYS A 498 -15.77 -6.21 -32.05
C LYS A 498 -16.07 -4.79 -32.54
N SER A 499 -16.96 -4.06 -31.86
CA SER A 499 -17.32 -2.68 -32.20
C SER A 499 -16.24 -1.70 -31.79
N ASP A 500 -16.12 -0.59 -32.53
CA ASP A 500 -15.28 0.54 -32.16
C ASP A 500 -15.82 1.36 -30.97
N ARG A 501 -17.03 1.01 -30.48
CA ARG A 501 -17.62 1.54 -29.25
C ARG A 501 -17.13 0.85 -27.98
N PHE A 502 -16.44 -0.30 -28.09
CA PHE A 502 -15.98 -1.07 -26.94
C PHE A 502 -14.45 -1.03 -26.83
N MET A 503 -13.94 -0.46 -25.74
CA MET A 503 -12.52 -0.09 -25.56
C MET A 503 -11.69 -1.18 -24.86
N GLY A 504 -12.24 -2.38 -24.67
CA GLY A 504 -11.55 -3.48 -23.98
C GLY A 504 -11.83 -3.48 -22.48
N ALA A 505 -10.81 -3.27 -21.65
CA ALA A 505 -10.92 -3.31 -20.18
C ALA A 505 -9.98 -2.32 -19.49
N ALA A 506 -10.34 -1.87 -18.29
CA ALA A 506 -9.55 -0.97 -17.46
C ALA A 506 -9.54 -1.43 -15.98
#